data_AF-A0A649UYV9-F1
#
_entry.id   AF-A0A649UYV9-F1
#
_cell.length_a   1.000
_cell.length_b   1.000
_cell.length_c   1.000
_cell.angle_alpha   90.00
_cell.angle_beta   90.00
_cell.angle_gamma   90.00
#
_symmetry.space_group_name_H-M   'P 1'
#
loop_
_entity.id
_entity.type
_entity.pdbx_description
1 polymer ?
#
loop_
_entity_poly.entity_id
_entity_poly.type
_entity_poly.pdbx_seq_one_letter_code
_entity_poly.pdbx_strand_id
1 'polypeptide(L)'
;NALVHNITQFQDIIYQISNSFGIKIYGSIGFGKKFWDYLVEIYGAPSNTNIINFPGYTDRCPSEQSDIVIHIHSIKQDIVFEASNKIIELLSQCSLIKKIDEIYGFKYKDSRDLTGFIDGTKNPKGNELRSLASLDNNGNSYLLIQKFVHNLNKWNLESLDDKENIIGRTMKESIELKDKLNTSHISRVDIKNEHNKGIKIVRHSLPYGSAGGDKGLIFLAYSNTINSFETQLKRMFGMSDEYSDKLMDYTKPYNSGYYYIPSTDILKDIIKQK
;
A
#
# COMPACT_ATOMS: atom_id res chain seq x y z
N ASN A 1 -6.55 -13.80 23.17
CA ASN A 1 -5.31 -13.63 23.96
C ASN A 1 -4.07 -14.09 23.19
N ALA A 2 -3.95 -15.37 22.79
CA ALA A 2 -2.78 -15.87 22.07
C ALA A 2 -2.46 -15.13 20.76
N LEU A 3 -3.46 -14.85 19.92
CA LEU A 3 -3.25 -14.08 18.68
C LEU A 3 -2.69 -12.68 18.93
N VAL A 4 -3.28 -11.93 19.86
CA VAL A 4 -2.85 -10.57 20.18
C VAL A 4 -1.42 -10.61 20.75
N HIS A 5 -1.12 -11.58 21.62
CA HIS A 5 0.25 -11.85 22.07
C HIS A 5 1.23 -12.01 20.91
N ASN A 6 0.91 -12.89 19.97
CA ASN A 6 1.74 -13.18 18.82
C ASN A 6 1.92 -11.95 17.90
N ILE A 7 0.87 -11.15 17.71
CA ILE A 7 0.91 -9.91 16.93
C ILE A 7 1.92 -8.90 17.52
N THR A 8 1.99 -8.77 18.84
CA THR A 8 2.91 -7.79 19.46
C THR A 8 4.38 -8.19 19.37
N GLN A 9 4.67 -9.48 19.18
CA GLN A 9 6.03 -9.96 18.94
C GLN A 9 6.57 -9.60 17.55
N PHE A 10 5.73 -9.09 16.65
CA PHE A 10 6.11 -8.73 15.28
C PHE A 10 7.38 -7.87 15.23
N GLN A 11 7.47 -6.83 16.08
CA GLN A 11 8.62 -5.91 16.08
C GLN A 11 9.89 -6.59 16.56
N ASP A 12 9.77 -7.43 17.59
CA ASP A 12 10.90 -8.17 18.14
C ASP A 12 11.44 -9.15 17.10
N ILE A 13 10.57 -9.82 16.33
CA ILE A 13 11.00 -10.70 15.23
C ILE A 13 11.75 -9.90 14.16
N ILE A 14 11.20 -8.77 13.69
CA ILE A 14 11.87 -7.94 12.68
C ILE A 14 13.25 -7.49 13.19
N TYR A 15 13.34 -7.04 14.44
CA TYR A 15 14.60 -6.62 15.07
C TYR A 15 15.61 -7.78 15.18
N GLN A 16 15.17 -8.95 15.66
CA GLN A 16 16.02 -10.14 15.83
C GLN A 16 16.58 -10.65 14.50
N ILE A 17 15.74 -10.79 13.47
CA ILE A 17 16.19 -11.21 12.14
C ILE A 17 17.14 -10.15 11.57
N SER A 18 16.81 -8.86 11.69
CA SER A 18 17.68 -7.79 11.17
C SER A 18 19.09 -7.83 11.79
N ASN A 19 19.18 -8.03 13.10
CA ASN A 19 20.45 -8.16 13.81
C ASN A 19 21.19 -9.45 13.47
N SER A 20 20.48 -10.58 13.38
CA SER A 20 21.10 -11.89 13.12
C SER A 20 21.79 -11.94 11.75
N PHE A 21 21.22 -11.27 10.75
CA PHE A 21 21.78 -11.19 9.41
C PHE A 21 22.66 -9.94 9.18
N GLY A 22 22.74 -9.02 10.14
CA GLY A 22 23.46 -7.75 9.99
C GLY A 22 22.92 -6.85 8.86
N ILE A 23 21.66 -7.04 8.47
CA ILE A 23 21.02 -6.34 7.34
C ILE A 23 19.70 -5.74 7.82
N LYS A 24 19.46 -4.47 7.45
CA LYS A 24 18.25 -3.76 7.86
C LYS A 24 17.02 -4.38 7.22
N ILE A 25 16.04 -4.70 8.06
CA ILE A 25 14.70 -5.12 7.68
C ILE A 25 13.74 -4.12 8.29
N TYR A 26 12.75 -3.75 7.52
CA TYR A 26 11.67 -2.89 7.97
C TYR A 26 10.36 -3.62 7.77
N GLY A 27 9.42 -3.38 8.67
CA GLY A 27 8.09 -3.91 8.51
C GLY A 27 7.05 -3.12 9.29
N SER A 28 5.82 -3.25 8.85
CA SER A 28 4.64 -2.74 9.52
C SER A 28 3.56 -3.81 9.56
N ILE A 29 2.82 -3.87 10.67
CA ILE A 29 1.59 -4.64 10.79
C ILE A 29 0.40 -3.68 10.83
N GLY A 30 -0.63 -4.00 10.09
CA GLY A 30 -1.84 -3.19 9.95
C GLY A 30 -3.10 -3.97 10.20
N PHE A 31 -4.14 -3.27 10.64
CA PHE A 31 -5.42 -3.85 11.05
C PHE A 31 -6.58 -3.23 10.29
N GLY A 32 -7.44 -4.08 9.74
CA GLY A 32 -8.71 -3.65 9.16
C GLY A 32 -9.68 -3.15 10.24
N LYS A 33 -10.69 -2.37 9.84
CA LYS A 33 -11.64 -1.74 10.78
C LYS A 33 -12.28 -2.72 11.74
N LYS A 34 -12.82 -3.84 11.23
CA LYS A 34 -13.50 -4.85 12.06
C LYS A 34 -12.59 -5.45 13.12
N PHE A 35 -11.35 -5.77 12.75
CA PHE A 35 -10.38 -6.30 13.71
C PHE A 35 -9.90 -5.23 14.69
N TRP A 36 -9.73 -3.98 14.24
CA TRP A 36 -9.40 -2.88 15.14
C TRP A 36 -10.49 -2.63 16.18
N ASP A 37 -11.77 -2.67 15.78
CA ASP A 37 -12.91 -2.54 16.70
C ASP A 37 -12.90 -3.63 17.79
N TYR A 38 -12.57 -4.86 17.39
CA TYR A 38 -12.38 -5.96 18.34
C TYR A 38 -11.24 -5.68 19.33
N LEU A 39 -10.11 -5.10 18.87
CA LEU A 39 -9.00 -4.71 19.75
C LEU A 39 -9.41 -3.57 20.71
N VAL A 40 -10.23 -2.63 20.26
CA VAL A 40 -10.79 -1.57 21.11
C VAL A 40 -11.67 -2.16 22.20
N GLU A 41 -12.65 -2.98 21.81
CA GLU A 41 -13.65 -3.53 22.73
C GLU A 41 -13.04 -4.48 23.78
N ILE A 42 -12.12 -5.35 23.36
CA ILE A 42 -11.63 -6.45 24.19
C ILE A 42 -10.29 -6.14 24.87
N TYR A 43 -9.51 -5.20 24.33
CA TYR A 43 -8.14 -4.91 24.78
C TYR A 43 -7.88 -3.42 25.05
N GLY A 44 -8.90 -2.56 24.94
CA GLY A 44 -8.76 -1.13 25.25
C GLY A 44 -7.81 -0.39 24.31
N ALA A 45 -7.67 -0.87 23.07
CA ALA A 45 -6.97 -0.13 22.03
C ALA A 45 -7.64 1.25 21.81
N PRO A 46 -6.90 2.26 21.34
CA PRO A 46 -7.49 3.58 21.09
C PRO A 46 -8.65 3.53 20.09
N SER A 47 -9.81 4.05 20.51
CA SER A 47 -11.04 4.09 19.70
C SER A 47 -11.08 5.28 18.74
N ASN A 48 -10.30 6.33 19.01
CA ASN A 48 -10.23 7.58 18.23
C ASN A 48 -9.35 7.44 16.98
N THR A 49 -9.61 6.42 16.17
CA THR A 49 -9.00 6.25 14.84
C THR A 49 -10.01 6.60 13.75
N ASN A 50 -9.52 7.01 12.58
CA ASN A 50 -10.37 7.29 11.41
C ASN A 50 -10.46 6.08 10.46
N ILE A 51 -10.11 4.88 10.94
CA ILE A 51 -10.15 3.69 10.10
C ILE A 51 -11.60 3.35 9.72
N ILE A 52 -11.79 3.01 8.45
CA ILE A 52 -13.07 2.56 7.89
C ILE A 52 -12.84 1.29 7.10
N ASN A 53 -13.90 0.51 6.86
CA ASN A 53 -13.84 -0.56 5.87
C ASN A 53 -13.61 0.06 4.49
N PHE A 54 -12.81 -0.59 3.66
CA PHE A 54 -12.69 -0.19 2.27
C PHE A 54 -14.06 -0.29 1.58
N PRO A 55 -14.59 0.80 1.01
CA PRO A 55 -15.96 0.80 0.50
C PRO A 55 -16.10 0.12 -0.87
N GLY A 56 -14.99 -0.12 -1.56
CA GLY A 56 -15.00 -0.31 -3.00
C GLY A 56 -15.18 1.02 -3.75
N TYR A 57 -14.80 1.05 -5.03
CA TYR A 57 -14.98 2.21 -5.90
C TYR A 57 -15.47 1.73 -7.26
N THR A 58 -16.76 1.94 -7.53
CA THR A 58 -17.47 1.35 -8.70
C THR A 58 -17.38 -0.19 -8.70
N ASP A 59 -17.88 -0.82 -9.75
CA ASP A 59 -17.69 -2.25 -10.02
C ASP A 59 -16.23 -2.61 -10.40
N ARG A 60 -15.40 -1.61 -10.68
CA ARG A 60 -14.00 -1.79 -11.12
C ARG A 60 -13.00 -1.92 -9.98
N CYS A 61 -13.36 -1.54 -8.74
CA CYS A 61 -12.49 -1.63 -7.58
C CYS A 61 -13.19 -2.30 -6.38
N PRO A 62 -13.15 -3.64 -6.29
CA PRO A 62 -13.83 -4.39 -5.24
C PRO A 62 -13.17 -4.21 -3.87
N SER A 63 -13.93 -4.48 -2.81
CA SER A 63 -13.45 -4.55 -1.43
C SER A 63 -13.18 -6.01 -1.03
N GLU A 64 -11.91 -6.41 -0.99
CA GLU A 64 -11.45 -7.75 -0.59
C GLU A 64 -10.49 -7.67 0.61
N GLN A 65 -10.80 -6.75 1.52
CA GLN A 65 -9.95 -6.39 2.66
C GLN A 65 -9.84 -7.53 3.68
N SER A 66 -8.62 -7.79 4.17
CA SER A 66 -8.38 -8.69 5.30
C SER A 66 -8.45 -7.99 6.65
N ASP A 67 -8.44 -8.78 7.71
CA ASP A 67 -8.36 -8.30 9.09
C ASP A 67 -6.96 -7.79 9.44
N ILE A 68 -5.92 -8.44 8.91
CA ILE A 68 -4.51 -8.14 9.20
C ILE A 68 -3.74 -8.06 7.87
N VAL A 69 -2.85 -7.08 7.77
CA VAL A 69 -1.85 -6.97 6.71
C VAL A 69 -0.46 -6.87 7.31
N ILE A 70 0.51 -7.50 6.67
CA ILE A 70 1.91 -7.44 7.06
C ILE A 70 2.71 -7.03 5.83
N HIS A 71 3.45 -5.94 5.94
CA HIS A 71 4.36 -5.48 4.89
C HIS A 71 5.77 -5.51 5.44
N ILE A 72 6.67 -6.23 4.76
CA ILE A 72 8.07 -6.40 5.12
C ILE A 72 8.90 -6.05 3.89
N HIS A 73 9.97 -5.29 4.09
CA HIS A 73 10.91 -4.99 3.01
C HIS A 73 12.36 -4.92 3.51
N SER A 74 13.28 -5.33 2.64
CA SER A 74 14.72 -5.21 2.82
C SER A 74 15.38 -5.07 1.44
N ILE A 75 16.69 -4.82 1.44
CA ILE A 75 17.51 -4.87 0.22
C ILE A 75 17.78 -6.31 -0.26
N LYS A 76 17.45 -7.31 0.56
CA LYS A 76 17.71 -8.74 0.31
C LYS A 76 16.43 -9.56 0.49
N GLN A 77 16.06 -10.30 -0.56
CA GLN A 77 14.81 -11.06 -0.64
C GLN A 77 14.80 -12.30 0.28
N ASP A 78 15.93 -13.01 0.38
CA ASP A 78 16.10 -14.17 1.26
C ASP A 78 15.79 -13.80 2.72
N ILE A 79 16.24 -12.63 3.17
CA ILE A 79 16.00 -12.16 4.52
C ILE A 79 14.54 -11.75 4.74
N VAL A 80 13.88 -11.19 3.72
CA VAL A 80 12.42 -10.94 3.76
C VAL A 80 11.67 -12.26 3.90
N PHE A 81 12.08 -13.30 3.16
CA PHE A 81 11.49 -14.63 3.25
C PHE A 81 11.65 -15.25 4.64
N GLU A 82 12.85 -15.18 5.24
CA GLU A 82 13.09 -15.67 6.61
C GLU A 82 12.22 -14.94 7.64
N ALA A 83 12.14 -13.61 7.56
CA ALA A 83 11.27 -12.83 8.45
C ALA A 83 9.79 -13.19 8.26
N SER A 84 9.32 -13.31 7.02
CA SER A 84 7.96 -13.73 6.69
C SER A 84 7.63 -15.11 7.26
N ASN A 85 8.50 -16.11 7.09
CA ASN A 85 8.29 -17.45 7.64
C ASN A 85 8.16 -17.42 9.16
N LYS A 86 9.08 -16.76 9.86
CA LYS A 86 9.07 -16.65 11.33
C LYS A 86 7.77 -16.03 11.84
N ILE A 87 7.28 -14.99 11.16
CA ILE A 87 6.06 -14.28 11.53
C ILE A 87 4.83 -15.16 11.26
N ILE A 88 4.76 -15.79 10.08
CA ILE A 88 3.64 -16.67 9.73
C ILE A 88 3.59 -17.90 10.63
N GLU A 89 4.73 -18.55 10.92
CA GLU A 89 4.81 -19.64 11.88
C GLU A 89 4.24 -19.26 13.24
N LEU A 90 4.59 -18.08 13.76
CA LEU A 90 4.07 -17.58 15.03
C LEU A 90 2.56 -17.33 14.95
N LEU A 91 2.07 -16.64 13.91
CA LEU A 91 0.65 -16.32 13.76
C LEU A 91 -0.21 -17.58 13.52
N SER A 92 0.32 -18.56 12.80
CA SER A 92 -0.35 -19.84 12.49
C SER A 92 -0.51 -20.76 13.70
N GLN A 93 0.14 -20.47 14.83
CA GLN A 93 -0.17 -21.15 16.11
C GLN A 93 -1.59 -20.85 16.59
N CYS A 94 -2.20 -19.76 16.11
CA CYS A 94 -3.61 -19.48 16.34
C CYS A 94 -4.44 -20.05 15.18
N SER A 95 -5.29 -21.03 15.48
CA SER A 95 -6.17 -21.69 14.49
C SER A 95 -7.20 -20.75 13.83
N LEU A 96 -7.40 -19.55 14.38
CA LEU A 96 -8.28 -18.53 13.80
C LEU A 96 -7.62 -17.75 12.64
N ILE A 97 -6.30 -17.85 12.49
CA ILE A 97 -5.57 -17.18 11.41
C ILE A 97 -5.55 -18.04 10.17
N LYS A 98 -6.03 -17.46 9.08
CA LYS A 98 -5.92 -18.00 7.72
C LYS A 98 -5.17 -17.01 6.85
N LYS A 99 -4.07 -17.46 6.23
CA LYS A 99 -3.39 -16.68 5.19
C LYS A 99 -4.28 -16.61 3.95
N ILE A 100 -4.59 -15.40 3.49
CA ILE A 100 -5.47 -15.19 2.33
C ILE A 100 -4.73 -14.86 1.04
N ASP A 101 -3.57 -14.20 1.14
CA ASP A 101 -2.72 -13.84 0.00
C ASP A 101 -1.28 -13.66 0.50
N GLU A 102 -0.32 -13.81 -0.40
CA GLU A 102 1.11 -13.61 -0.14
C GLU A 102 1.78 -13.15 -1.43
N ILE A 103 2.37 -11.96 -1.39
CA ILE A 103 2.91 -11.30 -2.58
C ILE A 103 4.36 -10.92 -2.33
N TYR A 104 5.24 -11.44 -3.18
CA TYR A 104 6.64 -11.05 -3.23
C TYR A 104 6.85 -10.04 -4.35
N GLY A 105 7.00 -8.78 -3.95
CA GLY A 105 7.36 -7.70 -4.87
C GLY A 105 8.85 -7.72 -5.20
N PHE A 106 9.21 -7.18 -6.36
CA PHE A 106 10.59 -7.02 -6.78
C PHE A 106 10.81 -5.66 -7.45
N LYS A 107 12.01 -5.10 -7.27
CA LYS A 107 12.41 -3.91 -8.03
C LYS A 107 12.67 -4.33 -9.48
N TYR A 108 11.97 -3.70 -10.42
CA TYR A 108 12.14 -3.95 -11.84
C TYR A 108 12.93 -2.81 -12.49
N LYS A 109 14.05 -3.15 -13.14
CA LYS A 109 14.95 -2.19 -13.82
C LYS A 109 15.33 -1.02 -12.87
N ASP A 110 15.33 0.20 -13.39
CA ASP A 110 15.57 1.48 -12.73
C ASP A 110 14.35 2.00 -11.94
N SER A 111 13.67 1.12 -11.19
CA SER A 111 12.42 1.40 -10.44
C SER A 111 11.20 1.63 -11.35
N ARG A 112 11.03 0.76 -12.35
CA ARG A 112 9.88 0.80 -13.25
C ARG A 112 8.77 -0.13 -12.80
N ASP A 113 7.53 0.27 -13.09
CA ASP A 113 6.43 -0.64 -13.16
C ASP A 113 6.54 -1.56 -14.40
N LEU A 114 5.79 -2.67 -14.46
CA LEU A 114 5.79 -3.57 -15.63
C LEU A 114 5.22 -2.93 -16.90
N THR A 115 4.45 -1.83 -16.78
CA THR A 115 4.11 -0.95 -17.92
C THR A 115 5.34 -0.31 -18.57
N GLY A 116 6.47 -0.28 -17.86
CA GLY A 116 7.73 0.28 -18.30
C GLY A 116 7.91 1.76 -17.95
N PHE A 117 6.99 2.37 -17.19
CA PHE A 117 7.16 3.73 -16.66
C PHE A 117 7.86 3.70 -15.30
N ILE A 118 8.68 4.71 -15.00
CA ILE A 118 9.29 4.85 -13.66
C ILE A 118 8.18 5.11 -12.65
N ASP A 119 8.13 4.29 -11.60
CA ASP A 119 7.24 4.47 -10.47
C ASP A 119 7.98 5.12 -9.29
N GLY A 120 7.29 6.00 -8.57
CA GLY A 120 7.86 6.71 -7.42
C GLY A 120 8.49 8.07 -7.71
N THR A 121 8.45 8.61 -8.95
CA THR A 121 9.11 9.88 -9.31
C THR A 121 8.73 11.07 -8.41
N LYS A 122 7.45 11.17 -8.03
CA LYS A 122 6.89 12.23 -7.16
C LYS A 122 6.68 11.79 -5.70
N ASN A 123 7.22 10.64 -5.30
CA ASN A 123 7.12 10.18 -3.92
C ASN A 123 7.86 11.18 -2.99
N PRO A 124 7.34 11.49 -1.79
CA PRO A 124 8.04 12.36 -0.84
C PRO A 124 9.48 11.85 -0.59
N LYS A 125 10.45 12.77 -0.60
CA LYS A 125 11.88 12.47 -0.45
C LYS A 125 12.40 12.92 0.91
N GLY A 126 13.31 12.14 1.49
CA GLY A 126 13.85 12.40 2.82
C GLY A 126 12.90 11.99 3.94
N ASN A 127 13.45 11.80 5.14
CA ASN A 127 12.70 11.27 6.27
C ASN A 127 11.60 12.23 6.73
N GLU A 128 11.89 13.53 6.81
CA GLU A 128 10.95 14.55 7.28
C GLU A 128 9.67 14.61 6.44
N LEU A 129 9.79 14.78 5.11
CA LEU A 129 8.63 14.87 4.22
C LEU A 129 7.85 13.56 4.15
N ARG A 130 8.54 12.43 4.27
CA ARG A 130 7.88 11.12 4.31
C ARG A 130 7.09 10.96 5.61
N SER A 131 7.71 11.23 6.75
CA SER A 131 7.04 11.20 8.06
C SER A 131 5.84 12.15 8.10
N LEU A 132 5.98 13.38 7.61
CA LEU A 132 4.86 14.34 7.55
C LEU A 132 3.70 13.83 6.69
N ALA A 133 3.99 13.15 5.58
CA ALA A 133 2.97 12.62 4.68
C ALA A 133 2.35 11.32 5.18
N SER A 134 3.08 10.48 5.93
CA SER A 134 2.64 9.14 6.32
C SER A 134 2.23 8.99 7.78
N LEU A 135 2.69 9.83 8.70
CA LEU A 135 2.46 9.68 10.14
C LEU A 135 1.55 10.79 10.69
N ASP A 136 0.60 10.41 11.54
CA ASP A 136 -0.13 11.36 12.38
C ASP A 136 0.74 11.85 13.56
N ASN A 137 0.20 12.78 14.36
CA ASN A 137 0.92 13.36 15.50
C ASN A 137 1.30 12.34 16.59
N ASN A 138 0.67 11.16 16.59
CA ASN A 138 0.92 10.08 17.54
C ASN A 138 1.81 8.97 16.95
N GLY A 139 2.32 9.16 15.73
CA GLY A 139 3.18 8.19 15.04
C GLY A 139 2.43 7.03 14.40
N ASN A 140 1.10 7.13 14.22
CA ASN A 140 0.32 6.12 13.50
C ASN A 140 0.24 6.45 12.01
N SER A 141 -0.13 5.46 11.20
CA SER A 141 -0.36 5.63 9.76
C SER A 141 -1.63 4.92 9.33
N TYR A 142 -2.11 5.26 8.15
CA TYR A 142 -3.05 4.46 7.39
C TYR A 142 -2.35 3.88 6.16
N LEU A 143 -2.76 2.69 5.75
CA LEU A 143 -2.24 1.99 4.59
C LEU A 143 -3.38 1.68 3.62
N LEU A 144 -3.20 2.03 2.35
CA LEU A 144 -3.95 1.48 1.23
C LEU A 144 -3.09 0.40 0.55
N ILE A 145 -3.64 -0.80 0.43
CA ILE A 145 -3.09 -1.86 -0.43
C ILE A 145 -4.05 -2.14 -1.57
N GLN A 146 -3.50 -2.28 -2.79
CA GLN A 146 -4.26 -2.77 -3.94
C GLN A 146 -3.41 -3.68 -4.81
N LYS A 147 -3.86 -4.92 -5.02
CA LYS A 147 -3.22 -5.86 -5.94
C LYS A 147 -3.75 -5.62 -7.34
N PHE A 148 -2.98 -4.94 -8.17
CA PHE A 148 -3.32 -4.70 -9.57
C PHE A 148 -2.80 -5.82 -10.46
N VAL A 149 -3.64 -6.30 -11.39
CA VAL A 149 -3.24 -7.20 -12.48
C VAL A 149 -3.26 -6.41 -13.77
N HIS A 150 -2.14 -6.43 -14.51
CA HIS A 150 -1.99 -5.69 -15.75
C HIS A 150 -2.36 -6.54 -16.96
N ASN A 151 -3.07 -5.96 -17.91
CA ASN A 151 -3.22 -6.50 -19.25
C ASN A 151 -2.06 -6.00 -20.13
N LEU A 152 -0.88 -6.58 -19.93
CA LEU A 152 0.33 -6.18 -20.66
C LEU A 152 0.24 -6.44 -22.16
N ASN A 153 -0.54 -7.45 -22.59
CA ASN A 153 -0.77 -7.71 -24.01
C ASN A 153 -1.48 -6.52 -24.67
N LYS A 154 -2.56 -6.03 -24.05
CA LYS A 154 -3.27 -4.83 -24.51
C LYS A 154 -2.37 -3.60 -24.41
N TRP A 155 -1.70 -3.40 -23.29
CA TRP A 155 -0.80 -2.26 -23.08
C TRP A 155 0.31 -2.18 -24.14
N ASN A 156 0.91 -3.32 -24.50
CA ASN A 156 2.03 -3.34 -25.43
C ASN A 156 1.65 -2.95 -26.86
N LEU A 157 0.37 -3.07 -27.23
CA LEU A 157 -0.14 -2.65 -28.54
C LEU A 157 -0.28 -1.13 -28.68
N GLU A 158 -0.36 -0.40 -27.56
CA GLU A 158 -0.48 1.06 -27.59
C GLU A 158 0.80 1.72 -28.10
N SER A 159 0.64 2.83 -28.84
CA SER A 159 1.76 3.64 -29.29
C SER A 159 2.50 4.27 -28.10
N LEU A 160 3.75 4.69 -28.29
CA LEU A 160 4.50 5.37 -27.23
C LEU A 160 3.78 6.66 -26.79
N ASP A 161 3.34 7.46 -27.75
CA ASP A 161 2.64 8.72 -27.49
C ASP A 161 1.34 8.50 -26.69
N ASP A 162 0.58 7.45 -27.01
CA ASP A 162 -0.63 7.11 -26.27
C ASP A 162 -0.31 6.67 -24.84
N LYS A 163 0.71 5.83 -24.65
CA LYS A 163 1.17 5.42 -23.30
C LYS A 163 1.58 6.62 -22.47
N GLU A 164 2.35 7.55 -23.05
CA GLU A 164 2.80 8.76 -22.36
C GLU A 164 1.63 9.69 -22.02
N ASN A 165 0.63 9.80 -22.89
CA ASN A 165 -0.60 10.55 -22.63
C ASN A 165 -1.50 9.89 -21.56
N ILE A 166 -1.59 8.55 -21.56
CA ILE A 166 -2.33 7.78 -20.54
C ILE A 166 -1.69 7.98 -19.16
N ILE A 167 -0.36 7.97 -19.08
CA ILE A 167 0.34 8.17 -17.80
C ILE A 167 0.39 9.66 -17.43
N GLY A 168 0.68 10.55 -18.37
CA GLY A 168 0.97 11.96 -18.16
C GLY A 168 2.46 12.28 -17.95
N ARG A 169 3.37 11.37 -18.36
CA ARG A 169 4.83 11.55 -18.30
C ARG A 169 5.49 10.91 -19.51
N THR A 170 6.73 11.30 -19.83
CA THR A 170 7.54 10.56 -20.79
C THR A 170 7.97 9.21 -20.22
N MET A 171 8.01 8.17 -21.04
CA MET A 171 8.30 6.81 -20.58
C MET A 171 9.75 6.68 -20.13
N LYS A 172 10.69 7.18 -20.94
CA LYS A 172 12.13 6.96 -20.73
C LYS A 172 12.67 7.77 -19.54
N GLU A 173 12.51 9.09 -19.56
CA GLU A 173 13.06 9.98 -18.53
C GLU A 173 12.08 10.30 -17.39
N SER A 174 10.82 9.86 -17.48
CA SER A 174 9.77 10.23 -16.51
C SER A 174 9.64 11.74 -16.37
N ILE A 175 9.71 12.49 -17.47
CA ILE A 175 9.48 13.94 -17.46
C ILE A 175 7.98 14.17 -17.48
N GLU A 176 7.48 15.07 -16.63
CA GLU A 176 6.05 15.37 -16.60
C GLU A 176 5.61 16.10 -17.87
N LEU A 177 4.52 15.66 -18.49
CA LEU A 177 3.97 16.37 -19.65
C LEU A 177 3.38 17.71 -19.22
N LYS A 178 3.56 18.72 -20.08
CA LYS A 178 2.96 20.06 -19.89
C LYS A 178 1.44 19.99 -20.09
N ASP A 179 1.03 19.47 -21.25
CA ASP A 179 -0.37 19.40 -21.67
C ASP A 179 -0.91 17.99 -21.42
N LYS A 180 -1.20 17.68 -20.15
CA LYS A 180 -1.76 16.38 -19.75
C LYS A 180 -3.26 16.34 -20.03
N LEU A 181 -3.72 15.20 -20.55
CA LEU A 181 -5.16 14.92 -20.61
C LEU A 181 -5.76 14.85 -19.20
N ASN A 182 -7.03 15.25 -19.06
CA ASN A 182 -7.78 15.16 -17.79
C ASN A 182 -7.95 13.72 -17.30
N THR A 183 -7.85 12.75 -18.22
CA THR A 183 -7.93 11.31 -17.97
C THR A 183 -6.58 10.66 -17.70
N SER A 184 -5.46 11.39 -17.84
CA SER A 184 -4.13 10.84 -17.58
C SER A 184 -3.95 10.52 -16.08
N HIS A 185 -3.23 9.45 -15.77
CA HIS A 185 -3.04 8.98 -14.40
C HIS A 185 -2.52 10.10 -13.49
N ILE A 186 -1.49 10.85 -13.91
CA ILE A 186 -0.95 11.97 -13.14
C ILE A 186 -1.99 13.06 -12.89
N SER A 187 -2.83 13.42 -13.87
CA SER A 187 -3.93 14.39 -13.67
C SER A 187 -5.02 13.89 -12.71
N ARG A 188 -5.15 12.57 -12.55
CA ARG A 188 -6.09 11.95 -11.61
C ARG A 188 -5.53 11.83 -10.20
N VAL A 189 -4.21 11.76 -10.00
CA VAL A 189 -3.62 11.48 -8.67
C VAL A 189 -2.79 12.61 -8.06
N ASP A 190 -2.24 13.54 -8.86
CA ASP A 190 -1.56 14.74 -8.33
C ASP A 190 -2.59 15.84 -8.02
N ILE A 191 -3.32 15.63 -6.92
CA ILE A 191 -4.44 16.46 -6.48
C ILE A 191 -3.97 17.44 -5.41
N LYS A 192 -4.63 18.60 -5.35
CA LYS A 192 -4.48 19.56 -4.25
C LYS A 192 -5.76 19.61 -3.42
N ASN A 193 -5.61 19.85 -2.11
CA ASN A 193 -6.73 20.08 -1.22
C ASN A 193 -7.31 21.50 -1.39
N GLU A 194 -8.35 21.81 -0.61
CA GLU A 194 -9.03 23.11 -0.57
C GLU A 194 -8.13 24.30 -0.25
N HIS A 195 -6.98 24.07 0.38
CA HIS A 195 -5.96 25.09 0.67
C HIS A 195 -4.84 25.14 -0.38
N ASN A 196 -5.05 24.56 -1.57
CA ASN A 196 -4.08 24.49 -2.66
C ASN A 196 -2.77 23.77 -2.28
N LYS A 197 -2.77 22.95 -1.22
CA LYS A 197 -1.65 22.08 -0.84
C LYS A 197 -1.81 20.71 -1.47
N GLY A 198 -0.73 20.18 -2.04
CA GLY A 198 -0.74 18.85 -2.65
C GLY A 198 -1.10 17.78 -1.62
N ILE A 199 -2.04 16.89 -1.96
CA ILE A 199 -2.32 15.68 -1.21
C ILE A 199 -1.17 14.72 -1.45
N LYS A 200 -0.44 14.37 -0.40
CA LYS A 200 0.74 13.51 -0.49
C LYS A 200 0.52 12.22 0.27
N ILE A 201 1.03 11.15 -0.33
CA ILE A 201 1.09 9.79 0.20
C ILE A 201 2.50 9.28 -0.01
N VAL A 202 2.95 8.34 0.82
CA VAL A 202 4.24 7.67 0.68
C VAL A 202 4.01 6.29 0.08
N ARG A 203 4.34 6.13 -1.19
CA ARG A 203 4.18 4.88 -1.92
C ARG A 203 5.35 3.94 -1.66
N HIS A 204 5.03 2.67 -1.48
CA HIS A 204 5.95 1.53 -1.33
C HIS A 204 5.65 0.44 -2.37
N SER A 205 4.95 0.81 -3.44
CA SER A 205 4.54 -0.11 -4.49
C SER A 205 5.73 -0.80 -5.15
N LEU A 206 5.55 -2.07 -5.51
CA LEU A 206 6.51 -2.84 -6.29
C LEU A 206 5.80 -3.70 -7.34
N PRO A 207 6.44 -3.94 -8.50
CA PRO A 207 6.05 -5.01 -9.40
C PRO A 207 5.99 -6.37 -8.68
N TYR A 208 5.05 -7.23 -9.10
CA TYR A 208 4.99 -8.63 -8.69
C TYR A 208 4.49 -9.51 -9.83
N GLY A 209 4.60 -10.83 -9.65
CA GLY A 209 3.96 -11.82 -10.51
C GLY A 209 4.91 -12.94 -10.93
N SER A 210 4.40 -13.81 -11.81
CA SER A 210 5.15 -14.95 -12.34
C SER A 210 5.20 -14.93 -13.87
N ALA A 211 6.15 -15.68 -14.46
CA ALA A 211 6.13 -15.96 -15.89
C ALA A 211 4.89 -16.79 -16.22
N GLY A 212 4.17 -16.42 -17.29
CA GLY A 212 2.93 -17.11 -17.71
C GLY A 212 1.69 -16.90 -16.81
N GLY A 213 1.84 -16.41 -15.58
CA GLY A 213 0.72 -16.10 -14.68
C GLY A 213 0.42 -14.61 -14.55
N ASP A 214 -0.45 -14.28 -13.58
CA ASP A 214 -0.80 -12.91 -13.22
C ASP A 214 0.42 -12.12 -12.80
N LYS A 215 0.49 -10.87 -13.26
CA LYS A 215 1.56 -9.93 -12.93
C LYS A 215 1.05 -8.50 -13.02
N GLY A 216 1.65 -7.62 -12.24
CA GLY A 216 1.30 -6.21 -12.21
C GLY A 216 2.00 -5.50 -11.08
N LEU A 217 1.25 -4.65 -10.38
CA LEU A 217 1.75 -3.81 -9.29
C LEU A 217 1.02 -4.16 -7.99
N ILE A 218 1.76 -4.44 -6.92
CA ILE A 218 1.20 -4.36 -5.58
C ILE A 218 1.30 -2.91 -5.14
N PHE A 219 0.22 -2.16 -5.28
CA PHE A 219 0.16 -0.77 -4.87
C PHE A 219 0.09 -0.72 -3.35
N LEU A 220 1.04 -0.03 -2.74
CA LEU A 220 1.12 0.18 -1.29
C LEU A 220 1.35 1.67 -1.05
N ALA A 221 0.50 2.30 -0.24
CA ALA A 221 0.64 3.70 0.10
C ALA A 221 0.34 3.96 1.57
N TYR A 222 1.24 4.68 2.23
CA TYR A 222 1.07 5.16 3.59
C TYR A 222 0.65 6.63 3.59
N SER A 223 -0.21 7.00 4.53
CA SER A 223 -0.71 8.36 4.70
C SER A 223 -1.05 8.60 6.16
N ASN A 224 -0.88 9.84 6.62
CA ASN A 224 -1.36 10.26 7.94
C ASN A 224 -2.90 10.35 8.02
N THR A 225 -3.61 10.19 6.91
CA THR A 225 -5.08 10.19 6.83
C THR A 225 -5.61 9.33 5.68
N ILE A 226 -6.74 8.64 5.90
CA ILE A 226 -7.46 7.89 4.85
C ILE A 226 -7.99 8.81 3.75
N ASN A 227 -8.32 10.06 4.07
CA ASN A 227 -8.90 11.01 3.11
C ASN A 227 -8.01 11.25 1.89
N SER A 228 -6.68 11.15 2.06
CA SER A 228 -5.71 11.24 0.96
C SER A 228 -5.96 10.15 -0.08
N PHE A 229 -6.22 8.92 0.37
CA PHE A 229 -6.50 7.78 -0.50
C PHE A 229 -7.87 7.92 -1.15
N GLU A 230 -8.90 8.24 -0.37
CA GLU A 230 -10.27 8.35 -0.91
C GLU A 230 -10.36 9.42 -1.99
N THR A 231 -9.68 10.55 -1.80
CA THR A 231 -9.69 11.64 -2.79
C THR A 231 -9.07 11.18 -4.10
N GLN A 232 -7.93 10.48 -4.04
CA GLN A 232 -7.28 9.94 -5.23
C GLN A 232 -8.10 8.84 -5.89
N LEU A 233 -8.67 7.90 -5.12
CA LEU A 233 -9.47 6.80 -5.66
C LEU A 233 -10.79 7.28 -6.26
N LYS A 234 -11.53 8.19 -5.60
CA LYS A 234 -12.75 8.78 -6.17
C LYS A 234 -12.45 9.48 -7.51
N ARG A 235 -11.33 10.18 -7.61
CA ARG A 235 -10.90 10.81 -8.86
C ARG A 235 -10.48 9.78 -9.91
N MET A 236 -9.70 8.76 -9.55
CA MET A 236 -9.29 7.69 -10.49
C MET A 236 -10.50 6.93 -11.06
N PHE A 237 -11.51 6.67 -10.25
CA PHE A 237 -12.69 5.89 -10.65
C PHE A 237 -13.87 6.75 -11.14
N GLY A 238 -13.65 8.04 -11.44
CA GLY A 238 -14.69 8.89 -12.05
C GLY A 238 -15.87 9.20 -11.13
N MET A 239 -15.63 9.22 -9.82
CA MET A 239 -16.64 9.54 -8.80
C MET A 239 -16.57 10.99 -8.32
N SER A 240 -15.59 11.76 -8.81
CA SER A 240 -15.40 13.18 -8.45
C SER A 240 -15.75 14.16 -9.58
N ASP A 241 -15.66 13.70 -10.83
CA ASP A 241 -15.97 14.46 -12.05
C ASP A 241 -16.28 13.48 -13.20
N GLU A 242 -16.50 13.99 -14.41
CA GLU A 242 -16.85 13.18 -15.60
C GLU A 242 -15.70 12.32 -16.17
N TYR A 243 -14.49 12.45 -15.63
CA TYR A 243 -13.31 11.74 -16.14
C TYR A 243 -12.92 10.58 -15.21
N SER A 244 -12.56 9.45 -15.82
CA SER A 244 -11.88 8.37 -15.12
C SER A 244 -10.43 8.24 -15.58
N ASP A 245 -9.62 7.60 -14.76
CA ASP A 245 -8.22 7.30 -15.06
C ASP A 245 -8.12 6.29 -16.21
N LYS A 246 -7.53 6.72 -17.32
CA LYS A 246 -7.38 5.90 -18.53
C LYS A 246 -6.47 4.70 -18.31
N LEU A 247 -5.56 4.75 -17.32
CA LEU A 247 -4.70 3.62 -16.98
C LEU A 247 -5.52 2.39 -16.55
N MET A 248 -6.70 2.60 -15.95
CA MET A 248 -7.59 1.52 -15.51
C MET A 248 -8.16 0.67 -16.66
N ASP A 249 -8.00 1.11 -17.92
CA ASP A 249 -8.34 0.29 -19.10
C ASP A 249 -7.31 -0.82 -19.37
N TYR A 250 -6.16 -0.77 -18.70
CA TYR A 250 -5.02 -1.67 -18.87
C TYR A 250 -4.60 -2.36 -17.56
N THR A 251 -5.23 -2.01 -16.44
CA THR A 251 -4.96 -2.62 -15.15
C THR A 251 -6.21 -2.63 -14.28
N LYS A 252 -6.41 -3.70 -13.51
CA LYS A 252 -7.55 -3.84 -12.60
C LYS A 252 -7.07 -4.22 -11.19
N PRO A 253 -7.57 -3.56 -10.13
CA PRO A 253 -7.34 -4.02 -8.78
C PRO A 253 -8.22 -5.25 -8.51
N TYR A 254 -7.62 -6.36 -8.12
CA TYR A 254 -8.32 -7.59 -7.75
C TYR A 254 -8.62 -7.66 -6.26
N ASN A 255 -7.71 -7.13 -5.44
CA ASN A 255 -7.87 -7.02 -4.00
C ASN A 255 -7.53 -5.58 -3.56
N SER A 256 -8.37 -4.96 -2.75
CA SER A 256 -8.12 -3.64 -2.16
C SER A 256 -8.53 -3.61 -0.69
N GLY A 257 -7.80 -2.87 0.13
CA GLY A 257 -8.14 -2.69 1.54
C GLY A 257 -7.48 -1.49 2.20
N TYR A 258 -8.13 -0.97 3.25
CA TYR A 258 -7.59 0.04 4.16
C TYR A 258 -7.19 -0.58 5.49
N TYR A 259 -6.03 -0.18 6.01
CA TYR A 259 -5.53 -0.69 7.28
C TYR A 259 -5.04 0.46 8.14
N TYR A 260 -5.30 0.36 9.44
CA TYR A 260 -4.68 1.20 10.44
C TYR A 260 -3.35 0.58 10.89
N ILE A 261 -2.29 1.38 10.86
CA ILE A 261 -0.94 1.00 11.29
C ILE A 261 -0.67 1.74 12.61
N PRO A 262 -0.88 1.10 13.77
CA PRO A 262 -0.60 1.74 15.05
C PRO A 262 0.91 1.99 15.22
N SER A 263 1.24 3.01 16.02
CA SER A 263 2.59 3.22 16.49
C SER A 263 3.10 2.02 17.30
N THR A 264 4.41 1.96 17.49
CA THR A 264 5.03 0.88 18.26
C THR A 264 4.55 0.81 19.69
N ASP A 265 4.25 1.97 20.28
CA ASP A 265 3.84 2.08 21.67
C ASP A 265 2.40 1.58 21.83
N ILE A 266 1.49 2.00 20.94
CA ILE A 266 0.13 1.48 20.91
C ILE A 266 0.13 -0.03 20.71
N LEU A 267 0.91 -0.55 19.75
CA LEU A 267 0.96 -1.99 19.49
C LEU A 267 1.38 -2.78 20.74
N LYS A 268 2.39 -2.31 21.48
CA LYS A 268 2.86 -2.94 22.72
C LYS A 268 1.86 -2.84 23.86
N ASP A 269 1.13 -1.74 23.95
CA ASP A 269 0.22 -1.48 25.06
C ASP A 269 -1.13 -2.19 24.94
N ILE A 270 -1.53 -2.63 23.74
CA ILE A 270 -2.75 -3.44 23.51
C ILE A 270 -2.80 -4.68 24.42
N ILE A 271 -1.66 -5.25 24.85
CA ILE A 271 -1.65 -6.43 25.72
C ILE A 271 -1.65 -6.09 27.21
N LYS A 272 -1.06 -4.95 27.59
CA LYS A 272 -0.84 -4.61 29.01
C LYS A 272 -2.14 -4.31 29.77
N GLN A 273 -3.24 -4.13 29.04
CA GLN A 273 -4.55 -3.80 29.62
C GLN A 273 -5.39 -5.04 30.01
N LYS A 274 -4.78 -6.23 30.07
CA LYS A 274 -5.38 -7.44 30.67
C LYS A 274 -4.54 -8.00 31.81
#